data_AF-H5STW6-F1
#
_entry.id   AF-H5STW6-F1
#
_cell.length_a   1.000
_cell.length_b   1.000
_cell.length_c   1.000
_cell.angle_alpha   90.00
_cell.angle_beta   90.00
_cell.angle_gamma   90.00
#
_symmetry.space_group_name_H-M   'P 1'
#
loop_
_entity.id
_entity.type
_entity.pdbx_description
1 polymer ?
#
loop_
_entity_poly.entity_id
_entity_poly.type
_entity_poly.pdbx_seq_one_letter_code
_entity_poly.pdbx_strand_id
1 'polypeptide(L)'
;MRREVFLALLLGSALGLAQQIPAVIERLEISLWPEYDDPRLLVIYRGELAEDPKNPLAFALPNTAQVHAVAYMGPAGTLLTAEWQLLPSENGQIVLFTPKSRRFQLEYYDDVLGTSPERAFVFRFVSDRYEIRDLEIEVQQPLRAQGLQGGPALEPRGADTRGFSYFGRRVGAVAPGTLVEQRVSYRKTDALPSLRPAAQLSLVWIGVGAGLGLIALGIAGFLWFRRRRAVSPANVSAQFCARCGYRFRADEQFCPQCGQRRAM
;
A
#
# COMPACT_ATOMS: atom_id res chain seq x y z
N MET A 1 10.66 47.95 -58.25
CA MET A 1 10.59 46.60 -57.65
C MET A 1 10.28 46.76 -56.16
N ARG A 2 9.00 46.68 -55.78
CA ARG A 2 8.55 46.81 -54.38
C ARG A 2 8.63 45.45 -53.71
N ARG A 3 9.43 45.33 -52.65
CA ARG A 3 9.45 44.17 -51.75
C ARG A 3 8.35 44.40 -50.71
N GLU A 4 7.19 43.80 -50.92
CA GLU A 4 6.14 43.71 -49.91
C GLU A 4 6.54 42.59 -48.93
N VAL A 5 6.66 42.96 -47.65
CA VAL A 5 6.93 42.06 -46.52
C VAL A 5 5.59 41.47 -46.06
N PHE A 6 5.39 40.17 -46.23
CA PHE A 6 4.27 39.46 -45.61
C PHE A 6 4.64 39.07 -44.18
N LEU A 7 4.20 39.88 -43.22
CA LEU A 7 4.15 39.51 -41.80
C LEU A 7 2.81 38.79 -41.56
N ALA A 8 2.80 37.47 -41.69
CA ALA A 8 1.63 36.66 -41.37
C ALA A 8 1.50 36.53 -39.84
N LEU A 9 0.42 37.10 -39.29
CA LEU A 9 -0.03 36.92 -37.91
C LEU A 9 -0.16 35.43 -37.57
N LEU A 10 0.68 34.93 -36.65
CA LEU A 10 0.42 33.71 -35.88
C LEU A 10 -0.33 34.08 -34.59
N LEU A 11 -1.58 34.53 -34.74
CA LEU A 11 -2.53 34.74 -33.63
C LEU A 11 -3.70 33.78 -33.84
N GLY A 12 -3.61 32.58 -33.29
CA GLY A 12 -4.74 31.66 -33.34
C GLY A 12 -4.42 30.23 -32.93
N SER A 13 -4.21 29.98 -31.63
CA SER A 13 -4.34 28.62 -31.05
C SER A 13 -4.59 28.62 -29.52
N ALA A 14 -4.90 29.76 -28.88
CA ALA A 14 -5.14 29.81 -27.43
C ALA A 14 -6.62 29.65 -27.01
N LEU A 15 -7.56 29.55 -27.97
CA LEU A 15 -9.00 29.49 -27.69
C LEU A 15 -9.57 28.06 -27.51
N GLY A 16 -8.73 27.02 -27.58
CA GLY A 16 -9.17 25.62 -27.55
C GLY A 16 -9.54 25.03 -26.18
N LEU A 17 -9.27 25.72 -25.07
CA LEU A 17 -9.58 25.23 -23.72
C LEU A 17 -10.94 25.70 -23.17
N ALA A 18 -11.68 26.53 -23.91
CA ALA A 18 -12.86 27.22 -23.38
C ALA A 18 -14.22 26.54 -23.65
N GLN A 19 -14.28 25.33 -24.23
CA GLN A 19 -15.57 24.75 -24.69
C GLN A 19 -15.73 23.23 -24.48
N GLN A 20 -15.02 22.60 -23.56
CA GLN A 20 -15.37 21.22 -23.19
C GLN A 20 -16.56 21.25 -22.23
N ILE A 21 -17.72 20.76 -22.70
CA ILE A 21 -18.87 20.50 -21.84
C ILE A 21 -18.37 19.62 -20.68
N PRO A 22 -18.47 20.09 -19.42
CA PRO A 22 -17.99 19.31 -18.30
C PRO A 22 -18.76 18.00 -18.20
N ALA A 23 -18.09 16.95 -17.71
CA ALA A 23 -18.76 15.68 -17.46
C ALA A 23 -19.90 15.87 -16.45
N VAL A 24 -20.96 15.07 -16.61
CA VAL A 24 -22.01 14.95 -15.59
C VAL A 24 -21.69 13.74 -14.72
N ILE A 25 -21.73 13.92 -13.41
CA ILE A 25 -21.58 12.83 -12.44
C ILE A 25 -23.00 12.34 -12.11
N GLU A 26 -23.32 11.12 -12.54
CA GLU A 26 -24.62 10.49 -12.28
C GLU A 26 -24.81 10.24 -10.78
N ARG A 27 -23.78 9.68 -10.14
CA ARG A 27 -23.77 9.44 -8.70
C ARG A 27 -22.41 9.78 -8.12
N LEU A 28 -22.41 10.46 -6.98
CA LEU A 28 -21.23 10.65 -6.16
C LEU A 28 -21.56 10.24 -4.73
N GLU A 29 -20.82 9.26 -4.20
CA GLU A 29 -20.82 8.96 -2.78
C GLU A 29 -19.53 9.51 -2.18
N ILE A 30 -19.66 10.29 -1.11
CA ILE A 30 -18.53 10.79 -0.32
C ILE A 30 -18.56 10.09 1.04
N SER A 31 -17.63 9.16 1.26
CA SER A 31 -17.46 8.53 2.57
C SER A 31 -16.44 9.30 3.40
N LEU A 32 -16.80 9.58 4.65
CA LEU A 32 -15.99 10.27 5.65
C LEU A 32 -15.67 9.26 6.76
N TRP A 33 -14.42 8.78 6.79
CA TRP A 33 -13.95 7.76 7.72
C TRP A 33 -12.90 8.37 8.68
N PRO A 34 -13.34 9.03 9.76
CA PRO A 34 -12.42 9.57 10.75
C PRO A 34 -11.70 8.45 11.51
N GLU A 35 -10.41 8.64 11.78
CA GLU A 35 -9.62 7.72 12.62
C GLU A 35 -9.77 6.24 12.18
N TYR A 36 -9.78 5.94 10.87
CA TYR A 36 -9.99 4.58 10.35
C TYR A 36 -8.76 3.70 10.58
N ASP A 37 -7.68 3.92 9.84
CA ASP A 37 -6.37 3.28 9.97
C ASP A 37 -5.23 4.29 10.16
N ASP A 38 -5.53 5.58 9.97
CA ASP A 38 -4.72 6.76 10.24
C ASP A 38 -5.50 7.68 11.21
N PRO A 39 -4.85 8.42 12.14
CA PRO A 39 -5.53 9.38 13.03
C PRO A 39 -6.28 10.52 12.30
N ARG A 40 -5.99 10.76 11.03
CA ARG A 40 -6.64 11.79 10.20
C ARG A 40 -8.01 11.32 9.68
N LEU A 41 -8.69 12.20 8.95
CA LEU A 41 -9.91 11.87 8.23
C LEU A 41 -9.57 11.23 6.89
N LEU A 42 -9.97 9.99 6.64
CA LEU A 42 -9.98 9.42 5.29
C LEU A 42 -11.26 9.87 4.57
N VAL A 43 -11.09 10.52 3.43
CA VAL A 43 -12.19 10.90 2.54
C VAL A 43 -12.11 10.07 1.27
N ILE A 44 -13.23 9.47 0.88
CA ILE A 44 -13.33 8.62 -0.30
C ILE A 44 -14.46 9.13 -1.19
N TYR A 45 -14.14 9.55 -2.39
CA TYR A 45 -15.11 9.83 -3.44
C TYR A 45 -15.28 8.59 -4.29
N ARG A 46 -16.49 8.05 -4.36
CA ARG A 46 -16.88 6.99 -5.32
C ARG A 46 -17.87 7.58 -6.31
N GLY A 47 -17.41 7.80 -7.54
CA GLY A 47 -18.20 8.46 -8.56
C GLY A 47 -18.56 7.54 -9.71
N GLU A 48 -19.72 7.79 -10.31
CA GLU A 48 -20.17 7.23 -11.57
C GLU A 48 -20.50 8.37 -12.54
N LEU A 49 -19.81 8.43 -13.68
CA LEU A 49 -20.09 9.38 -14.74
C LEU A 49 -21.35 8.96 -15.52
N ALA A 50 -22.12 9.95 -16.00
CA ALA A 50 -23.30 9.70 -16.83
C ALA A 50 -22.93 9.08 -18.20
N GLU A 51 -21.76 9.44 -18.72
CA GLU A 51 -21.22 9.00 -20.01
C GLU A 51 -19.78 8.53 -19.83
N ASP A 52 -19.27 7.79 -20.82
CA ASP A 52 -17.85 7.38 -20.81
C ASP A 52 -16.92 8.60 -20.75
N PRO A 53 -15.82 8.54 -19.97
CA PRO A 53 -14.93 9.67 -19.76
C PRO A 53 -14.21 10.05 -21.06
N LYS A 54 -14.40 11.31 -21.49
CA LYS A 54 -13.73 11.88 -22.67
C LYS A 54 -12.59 12.83 -22.31
N ASN A 55 -12.62 13.39 -21.10
CA ASN A 55 -11.71 14.42 -20.63
C ASN A 55 -11.24 14.11 -19.19
N PRO A 56 -10.09 14.67 -18.77
CA PRO A 56 -9.65 14.57 -17.38
C PRO A 56 -10.68 15.15 -16.39
N LEU A 57 -10.83 14.46 -15.27
CA LEU A 57 -11.49 14.96 -14.08
C LEU A 57 -10.48 15.68 -13.20
N ALA A 58 -10.84 16.88 -12.76
CA ALA A 58 -10.18 17.61 -11.69
C ALA A 58 -11.11 17.86 -10.50
N PHE A 59 -10.64 17.59 -9.29
CA PHE A 59 -11.33 17.90 -8.02
C PHE A 59 -10.45 18.79 -7.15
N ALA A 60 -11.03 19.86 -6.60
CA ALA A 60 -10.36 20.71 -5.63
C ALA A 60 -10.33 20.03 -4.26
N LEU A 61 -9.15 19.99 -3.65
CA LEU A 61 -8.89 19.47 -2.31
C LEU A 61 -8.26 20.56 -1.43
N PRO A 62 -8.45 20.52 -0.11
CA PRO A 62 -7.79 21.45 0.79
C PRO A 62 -6.27 21.25 0.79
N ASN A 63 -5.53 22.28 1.21
CA ASN A 63 -4.06 22.22 1.30
C ASN A 63 -3.54 21.18 2.29
N THR A 64 -4.37 20.80 3.27
CA THR A 64 -4.09 19.77 4.27
C THR A 64 -4.32 18.35 3.74
N ALA A 65 -4.93 18.20 2.56
CA ALA A 65 -5.18 16.90 1.97
C ALA A 65 -3.87 16.25 1.46
N GLN A 66 -3.74 14.96 1.72
CA GLN A 66 -2.74 14.09 1.14
C GLN A 66 -3.46 13.02 0.32
N VAL A 67 -3.32 13.08 -1.02
CA VAL A 67 -3.88 12.06 -1.92
C VAL A 67 -3.29 10.70 -1.58
N HIS A 68 -4.15 9.73 -1.32
CA HIS A 68 -3.78 8.36 -0.99
C HIS A 68 -3.83 7.46 -2.23
N ALA A 69 -4.96 7.48 -2.95
CA ALA A 69 -5.17 6.64 -4.12
C ALA A 69 -6.15 7.27 -5.10
N VAL A 70 -5.94 7.00 -6.39
CA VAL A 70 -6.91 7.29 -7.44
C VAL A 70 -7.06 6.04 -8.28
N ALA A 71 -8.29 5.63 -8.56
CA ALA A 71 -8.60 4.41 -9.28
C ALA A 71 -9.83 4.54 -10.18
N TYR A 72 -9.98 3.60 -11.09
CA TYR A 72 -11.19 3.38 -11.88
C TYR A 72 -11.55 1.90 -11.91
N MET A 73 -12.81 1.58 -12.21
CA MET A 73 -13.22 0.19 -12.28
C MET A 73 -12.77 -0.46 -13.59
N GLY A 74 -11.98 -1.52 -13.50
CA GLY A 74 -11.56 -2.33 -14.62
C GLY A 74 -12.65 -3.29 -15.13
N PRO A 75 -12.43 -3.94 -16.29
CA PRO A 75 -13.42 -4.84 -16.90
C PRO A 75 -13.84 -6.03 -16.02
N ALA A 76 -12.95 -6.50 -15.14
CA ALA A 76 -13.21 -7.60 -14.21
C ALA A 76 -13.92 -7.16 -12.92
N GLY A 77 -14.35 -5.90 -12.81
CA GLY A 77 -14.99 -5.35 -11.60
C GLY A 77 -14.02 -5.00 -10.47
N THR A 78 -12.71 -5.06 -10.71
CA THR A 78 -11.67 -4.67 -9.75
C THR A 78 -11.29 -3.19 -9.90
N LEU A 79 -10.80 -2.57 -8.83
CA LEU A 79 -10.20 -1.24 -8.91
C LEU A 79 -8.81 -1.32 -9.52
N LEU A 80 -8.55 -0.49 -10.54
CA LEU A 80 -7.25 -0.31 -11.17
C LEU A 80 -6.77 1.10 -10.91
N THR A 81 -5.49 1.25 -10.54
CA THR A 81 -4.88 2.55 -10.27
C THR A 81 -4.93 3.45 -11.51
N ALA A 82 -5.32 4.71 -11.29
CA ALA A 82 -5.23 5.78 -12.27
C ALA A 82 -3.96 6.59 -12.04
N GLU A 83 -3.34 7.05 -13.13
CA GLU A 83 -2.34 8.12 -13.03
C GLU A 83 -3.04 9.44 -12.69
N TRP A 84 -2.41 10.23 -11.83
CA TRP A 84 -2.92 11.51 -11.37
C TRP A 84 -1.80 12.54 -11.23
N GLN A 85 -2.18 13.80 -11.25
CA GLN A 85 -1.29 14.95 -11.03
C GLN A 85 -1.90 15.87 -9.97
N LEU A 86 -1.04 16.53 -9.21
CA LEU A 86 -1.43 17.62 -8.32
C LEU A 86 -1.06 18.95 -8.95
N LEU A 87 -2.05 19.82 -9.10
CA LEU A 87 -1.87 21.19 -9.55
C LEU A 87 -2.13 22.14 -8.39
N PRO A 88 -1.31 23.19 -8.20
CA PRO A 88 -1.60 24.21 -7.19
C PRO A 88 -2.87 24.99 -7.55
N SER A 89 -3.60 25.44 -6.54
CA SER A 89 -4.77 26.33 -6.66
C SER A 89 -4.69 27.41 -5.58
N GLU A 90 -5.37 28.55 -5.76
CA GLU A 90 -5.32 29.66 -4.80
C GLU A 90 -5.72 29.25 -3.38
N ASN A 91 -6.69 28.33 -3.26
CA ASN A 91 -7.27 27.91 -1.98
C ASN A 91 -7.02 26.43 -1.64
N GLY A 92 -6.04 25.80 -2.28
CA GLY A 92 -5.90 24.36 -2.17
C GLY A 92 -4.98 23.75 -3.21
N GLN A 93 -5.30 22.51 -3.53
CA GLN A 93 -4.69 21.77 -4.62
C GLN A 93 -5.79 21.14 -5.47
N ILE A 94 -5.46 20.82 -6.71
CA ILE A 94 -6.37 20.16 -7.64
C ILE A 94 -5.77 18.80 -7.99
N VAL A 95 -6.53 17.73 -7.73
CA VAL A 95 -6.18 16.39 -8.22
C VAL A 95 -6.76 16.23 -9.61
N LEU A 96 -5.88 16.07 -10.60
CA LEU A 96 -6.24 15.86 -12.00
C LEU A 96 -5.96 14.41 -12.39
N PHE A 97 -6.95 13.71 -12.95
CA PHE A 97 -6.79 12.34 -13.44
C PHE A 97 -7.77 12.02 -14.58
N THR A 98 -7.46 11.01 -15.38
CA THR A 98 -8.34 10.54 -16.45
C THR A 98 -8.78 9.10 -16.16
N PRO A 99 -10.02 8.87 -15.68
CA PRO A 99 -10.50 7.50 -15.50
C PRO A 99 -10.70 6.83 -16.86
N LYS A 100 -10.49 5.51 -16.94
CA LYS A 100 -10.71 4.73 -18.18
C LYS A 100 -12.08 4.05 -18.25
N SER A 101 -12.94 4.28 -17.25
CA SER A 101 -14.31 3.81 -17.20
C SER A 101 -15.17 4.82 -16.45
N ARG A 102 -16.50 4.64 -16.50
CA ARG A 102 -17.46 5.53 -15.85
C ARG A 102 -17.32 5.58 -14.33
N ARG A 103 -16.84 4.50 -13.70
CA ARG A 103 -16.72 4.40 -12.25
C ARG A 103 -15.29 4.71 -11.81
N PHE A 104 -15.14 5.69 -10.92
CA PHE A 104 -13.86 6.12 -10.37
C PHE A 104 -13.88 6.19 -8.84
N GLN A 105 -12.69 6.17 -8.26
CA GLN A 105 -12.48 6.36 -6.83
C GLN A 105 -11.31 7.31 -6.60
N LEU A 106 -11.48 8.28 -5.70
CA LEU A 106 -10.42 9.18 -5.22
C LEU A 106 -10.40 9.12 -3.69
N GLU A 107 -9.24 8.84 -3.12
CA GLU A 107 -9.01 8.76 -1.68
C GLU A 107 -7.94 9.75 -1.26
N TYR A 108 -8.18 10.43 -0.15
CA TYR A 108 -7.18 11.28 0.47
C TYR A 108 -7.37 11.34 1.98
N TYR A 109 -6.28 11.56 2.70
CA TYR A 109 -6.31 11.87 4.13
C TYR A 109 -6.29 13.37 4.34
N ASP A 110 -7.08 13.86 5.28
CA ASP A 110 -7.14 15.28 5.63
C ASP A 110 -6.91 15.49 7.13
N ASP A 111 -6.01 16.39 7.47
CA ASP A 111 -5.61 16.70 8.85
C ASP A 111 -6.52 17.76 9.48
N VAL A 112 -7.79 17.37 9.69
CA VAL A 112 -8.85 18.23 10.22
C VAL A 112 -9.32 17.83 11.62
N LEU A 113 -8.76 16.76 12.18
CA LEU A 113 -9.14 16.21 13.47
C LEU A 113 -8.21 16.70 14.57
N GLY A 114 -8.78 17.25 15.65
CA GLY A 114 -8.03 17.59 16.85
C GLY A 114 -7.83 16.40 17.80
N THR A 115 -7.09 16.63 18.88
CA THR A 115 -6.80 15.60 19.92
C THR A 115 -7.74 15.62 21.12
N SER A 116 -8.72 16.54 21.15
CA SER A 116 -9.74 16.67 22.21
C SER A 116 -10.66 15.44 22.26
N PRO A 117 -10.95 14.83 23.43
CA PRO A 117 -11.87 13.69 23.52
C PRO A 117 -13.22 13.89 22.84
N GLU A 118 -13.70 15.15 22.80
CA GLU A 118 -14.78 15.57 21.93
C GLU A 118 -14.17 15.97 20.58
N ARG A 119 -14.28 15.07 19.60
CA ARG A 119 -13.76 15.26 18.23
C ARG A 119 -14.84 15.96 17.41
N ALA A 120 -14.42 16.90 16.57
CA ALA A 120 -15.30 17.53 15.60
C ALA A 120 -14.52 17.98 14.37
N PHE A 121 -15.16 17.94 13.21
CA PHE A 121 -14.62 18.48 11.97
C PHE A 121 -15.75 19.00 11.07
N VAL A 122 -15.38 19.81 10.09
CA VAL A 122 -16.30 20.31 9.05
C VAL A 122 -15.75 19.89 7.70
N PHE A 123 -16.45 18.98 7.04
CA PHE A 123 -16.18 18.62 5.66
C PHE A 123 -16.86 19.60 4.71
N ARG A 124 -16.13 20.08 3.70
CA ARG A 124 -16.63 20.97 2.65
C ARG A 124 -16.30 20.41 1.28
N PHE A 125 -17.31 20.37 0.44
CA PHE A 125 -17.21 19.93 -0.94
C PHE A 125 -17.82 20.97 -1.87
N VAL A 126 -17.06 21.32 -2.91
CA VAL A 126 -17.55 22.15 -4.02
C VAL A 126 -17.16 21.44 -5.31
N SER A 127 -18.13 21.22 -6.19
CA SER A 127 -17.88 20.81 -7.57
C SER A 127 -17.94 22.05 -8.44
N ASP A 128 -16.80 22.71 -8.72
CA ASP A 128 -16.82 23.97 -9.49
C ASP A 128 -17.29 23.80 -10.95
N ARG A 129 -17.21 22.57 -11.46
CA ARG A 129 -17.32 22.29 -12.88
C ARG A 129 -18.32 21.19 -13.24
N TYR A 130 -18.66 20.28 -12.34
CA TYR A 130 -19.56 19.17 -12.66
C TYR A 130 -20.92 19.35 -12.01
N GLU A 131 -21.96 19.12 -12.80
CA GLU A 131 -23.27 18.76 -12.27
C GLU A 131 -23.19 17.35 -11.66
N ILE A 132 -23.77 17.19 -10.48
CA ILE A 132 -23.94 15.90 -9.82
C ILE A 132 -25.44 15.65 -9.67
N ARG A 133 -25.96 14.54 -10.19
CA ARG A 133 -27.40 14.26 -10.15
C ARG A 133 -27.85 13.65 -8.82
N ASP A 134 -27.00 12.85 -8.20
CA ASP A 134 -27.26 12.24 -6.90
C ASP A 134 -25.98 12.22 -6.05
N LEU A 135 -25.91 13.09 -5.06
CA LEU A 135 -24.85 13.12 -4.05
C LEU A 135 -25.35 12.49 -2.73
N GLU A 136 -24.57 11.56 -2.20
CA GLU A 136 -24.73 11.02 -0.84
C GLU A 136 -23.45 11.23 -0.03
N ILE A 137 -23.62 11.57 1.24
CA ILE A 137 -22.54 11.60 2.23
C ILE A 137 -22.77 10.45 3.20
N GLU A 138 -21.75 9.62 3.39
CA GLU A 138 -21.71 8.59 4.41
C GLU A 138 -20.62 8.92 5.43
N VAL A 139 -20.91 8.72 6.71
CA VAL A 139 -19.95 8.91 7.81
C VAL A 139 -19.86 7.61 8.60
N GLN A 140 -18.64 7.12 8.76
CA GLN A 140 -18.35 5.99 9.61
C GLN A 140 -18.09 6.49 11.04
N GLN A 141 -18.72 5.88 12.04
CA GLN A 141 -18.32 6.09 13.43
C GLN A 141 -17.05 5.27 13.71
N PRO A 142 -15.95 5.89 14.19
CA PRO A 142 -14.73 5.16 14.54
C PRO A 142 -15.01 4.09 15.60
N LEU A 143 -14.24 3.00 15.58
CA LEU A 143 -14.28 2.04 16.66
C LEU A 143 -13.83 2.70 17.97
N ARG A 144 -14.50 2.33 19.07
CA ARG A 144 -14.31 2.91 20.42
C ARG A 144 -14.73 4.38 20.53
N ALA A 145 -15.33 4.96 19.50
CA ALA A 145 -16.06 6.22 19.60
C ALA A 145 -17.52 5.98 19.97
N GLN A 146 -18.18 7.02 20.47
CA GLN A 146 -19.61 7.00 20.81
C GLN A 146 -20.26 8.32 20.42
N GLY A 147 -21.58 8.27 20.19
CA GLY A 147 -22.40 9.47 20.03
C GLY A 147 -22.08 10.28 18.78
N LEU A 148 -21.78 9.62 17.65
CA LEU A 148 -21.61 10.32 16.37
C LEU A 148 -22.88 11.10 16.02
N GLN A 149 -22.69 12.37 15.69
CA GLN A 149 -23.75 13.29 15.29
C GLN A 149 -23.30 14.05 14.05
N GLY A 150 -24.28 14.43 13.23
CA GLY A 150 -24.06 15.20 12.01
C GLY A 150 -24.90 16.48 11.97
N GLY A 151 -24.33 17.54 11.40
CA GLY A 151 -25.04 18.76 11.03
C GLY A 151 -24.74 19.14 9.58
N PRO A 152 -25.68 19.03 8.62
CA PRO A 152 -27.05 18.52 8.75
C PRO A 152 -27.16 17.06 9.24
N ALA A 153 -28.34 16.68 9.70
CA ALA A 153 -28.59 15.38 10.33
C ALA A 153 -28.19 14.20 9.42
N LEU A 154 -27.66 13.15 10.04
CA LEU A 154 -27.30 11.89 9.41
C LEU A 154 -28.22 10.80 9.94
N GLU A 155 -28.74 9.96 9.03
CA GLU A 155 -29.61 8.84 9.38
C GLU A 155 -28.79 7.55 9.53
N PRO A 156 -29.09 6.68 10.51
CA PRO A 156 -28.41 5.40 10.63
C PRO A 156 -28.52 4.54 9.36
N ARG A 157 -27.40 3.96 8.93
CA ARG A 157 -27.31 3.03 7.78
C ARG A 157 -27.04 1.57 8.18
N GLY A 158 -26.74 1.33 9.45
CA GLY A 158 -26.45 0.00 10.00
C GLY A 158 -24.99 -0.14 10.41
N ALA A 159 -24.54 -1.38 10.57
CA ALA A 159 -23.17 -1.71 10.95
C ALA A 159 -22.57 -2.78 10.04
N ASP A 160 -21.26 -2.72 9.82
CA ASP A 160 -20.53 -3.76 9.08
C ASP A 160 -20.13 -4.94 9.99
N THR A 161 -19.61 -6.01 9.39
CA THR A 161 -19.15 -7.20 10.12
C THR A 161 -17.92 -6.96 10.97
N ARG A 162 -17.28 -5.78 10.87
CA ARG A 162 -16.14 -5.36 11.69
C ARG A 162 -16.55 -4.46 12.86
N GLY A 163 -17.86 -4.20 13.01
CA GLY A 163 -18.43 -3.43 14.11
C GLY A 163 -18.44 -1.92 13.89
N PHE A 164 -18.09 -1.44 12.69
CA PHE A 164 -18.27 -0.04 12.36
C PHE A 164 -19.74 0.26 12.15
N SER A 165 -20.23 1.37 12.73
CA SER A 165 -21.57 1.88 12.46
C SER A 165 -21.48 3.01 11.43
N TYR A 166 -22.46 3.06 10.52
CA TYR A 166 -22.51 4.00 9.41
C TYR A 166 -23.76 4.87 9.52
N PHE A 167 -23.60 6.14 9.14
CA PHE A 167 -24.67 7.12 9.10
C PHE A 167 -24.61 7.87 7.77
N GLY A 168 -25.75 8.17 7.17
CA GLY A 168 -25.80 8.71 5.82
C GLY A 168 -26.77 9.86 5.67
N ARG A 169 -26.49 10.73 4.71
CA ARG A 169 -27.38 11.79 4.27
C ARG A 169 -27.39 11.84 2.75
N ARG A 170 -28.59 11.78 2.19
CA ARG A 170 -28.81 12.09 0.77
C ARG A 170 -28.84 13.61 0.61
N VAL A 171 -27.94 14.13 -0.20
CA VAL A 171 -27.91 15.54 -0.61
C VAL A 171 -28.74 15.74 -1.89
N GLY A 172 -28.71 14.75 -2.80
CA GLY A 172 -29.43 14.79 -4.07
C GLY A 172 -28.66 15.56 -5.15
N ALA A 173 -29.38 16.25 -6.03
CA ALA A 173 -28.75 16.98 -7.13
C ALA A 173 -27.97 18.21 -6.64
N VAL A 174 -26.76 18.42 -7.18
CA VAL A 174 -25.86 19.52 -6.86
C VAL A 174 -25.37 20.17 -8.15
N ALA A 175 -25.68 21.45 -8.31
CA ALA A 175 -25.23 22.25 -9.44
C ALA A 175 -23.76 22.69 -9.27
N PRO A 176 -23.03 22.95 -10.36
CA PRO A 176 -21.66 23.48 -10.28
C PRO A 176 -21.54 24.72 -9.39
N GLY A 177 -20.47 24.81 -8.60
CA GLY A 177 -20.19 25.90 -7.67
C GLY A 177 -21.00 25.88 -6.37
N THR A 178 -21.89 24.91 -6.16
CA THR A 178 -22.66 24.78 -4.92
C THR A 178 -21.79 24.21 -3.79
N LEU A 179 -21.74 24.92 -2.66
CA LEU A 179 -21.09 24.41 -1.44
C LEU A 179 -21.97 23.39 -0.74
N VAL A 180 -21.44 22.18 -0.55
CA VAL A 180 -21.99 21.15 0.31
C VAL A 180 -21.13 21.05 1.56
N GLU A 181 -21.76 21.11 2.73
CA GLU A 181 -21.09 21.05 4.02
C GLU A 181 -21.69 19.93 4.89
N GLN A 182 -20.82 19.23 5.62
CA GLN A 182 -21.19 18.28 6.65
C GLN A 182 -20.32 18.50 7.89
N ARG A 183 -20.93 18.94 8.99
CA ARG A 183 -20.31 18.94 10.32
C ARG A 183 -20.48 17.56 10.93
N VAL A 184 -19.46 17.07 11.59
CA VAL A 184 -19.48 15.78 12.31
C VAL A 184 -18.84 15.98 13.67
N SER A 185 -19.43 15.40 14.70
CA SER A 185 -18.85 15.32 16.04
C SER A 185 -19.06 13.94 16.65
N TYR A 186 -18.11 13.49 17.46
CA TYR A 186 -18.20 12.23 18.20
C TYR A 186 -17.24 12.28 19.40
N ARG A 187 -17.46 11.38 20.38
CA ARG A 187 -16.60 11.27 21.55
C ARG A 187 -15.68 10.06 21.44
N LYS A 188 -14.37 10.26 21.63
CA LYS A 188 -13.35 9.20 21.65
C LYS A 188 -12.20 9.56 22.59
N THR A 189 -11.95 8.73 23.60
CA THR A 189 -10.98 9.05 24.67
C THR A 189 -9.58 8.51 24.42
N ASP A 190 -9.41 7.54 23.53
CA ASP A 190 -8.09 7.06 23.11
C ASP A 190 -7.63 7.76 21.81
N ALA A 191 -6.31 7.78 21.58
CA ALA A 191 -5.70 8.36 20.38
C ALA A 191 -5.43 7.33 19.27
N LEU A 192 -5.86 6.07 19.45
CA LEU A 192 -5.58 5.01 18.47
C LEU A 192 -6.63 5.01 17.36
N PRO A 193 -6.23 4.90 16.07
CA PRO A 193 -7.17 4.67 14.98
C PRO A 193 -7.92 3.34 15.16
N SER A 194 -9.04 3.22 14.49
CA SER A 194 -9.98 2.10 14.61
C SER A 194 -9.32 0.77 14.29
N LEU A 195 -8.64 0.72 13.14
CA LEU A 195 -7.77 -0.33 12.68
C LEU A 195 -6.34 -0.02 13.13
N ARG A 196 -5.69 -1.01 13.72
CA ARG A 196 -4.27 -0.91 14.03
C ARG A 196 -3.47 -1.28 12.78
N PRO A 197 -2.41 -0.55 12.42
CA PRO A 197 -1.41 -1.08 11.53
C PRO A 197 -0.96 -2.43 12.09
N ALA A 198 -0.94 -3.48 11.26
CA ALA A 198 -0.38 -4.75 11.69
C ALA A 198 1.02 -4.48 12.23
N ALA A 199 1.30 -4.89 13.47
CA ALA A 199 2.63 -4.75 14.04
C ALA A 199 3.61 -5.44 13.09
N GLN A 200 4.44 -4.67 12.38
CA GLN A 200 5.54 -5.22 11.62
C GLN A 200 6.49 -5.82 12.64
N LEU A 201 6.41 -7.14 12.84
CA LEU A 201 7.43 -7.87 13.59
C LEU A 201 8.73 -7.67 12.80
N SER A 202 9.60 -6.77 13.28
CA SER A 202 10.92 -6.59 12.68
C SER A 202 11.73 -7.85 12.98
N LEU A 203 11.76 -8.76 12.01
CA LEU A 203 12.55 -10.00 12.06
C LEU A 203 14.08 -9.73 11.99
N VAL A 204 14.50 -8.45 11.95
CA VAL A 204 15.90 -8.02 11.83
C VAL A 204 16.78 -8.60 12.95
N TRP A 205 16.23 -8.87 14.13
CA TRP A 205 17.00 -9.46 15.24
C TRP A 205 17.19 -10.99 15.14
N ILE A 206 16.40 -11.71 14.33
CA ILE A 206 16.55 -13.16 14.17
C ILE A 206 17.71 -13.48 13.20
N GLY A 207 17.97 -12.62 12.22
CA GLY A 207 19.05 -12.82 11.23
C GLY A 207 20.47 -12.68 11.81
N VAL A 208 20.69 -11.74 12.73
CA VAL A 208 22.03 -11.48 13.30
C VAL A 208 22.41 -12.56 14.32
N GLY A 209 21.47 -13.02 15.15
CA GLY A 209 21.71 -14.08 16.13
C GLY A 209 21.96 -15.45 15.50
N ALA A 210 21.15 -15.82 14.50
CA ALA A 210 21.30 -17.10 13.80
C ALA A 210 22.58 -17.15 12.93
N GLY A 211 22.95 -16.04 12.29
CA GLY A 211 24.16 -15.94 11.48
C GLY A 211 25.45 -16.11 12.31
N LEU A 212 25.55 -15.43 13.46
CA LEU A 212 26.71 -15.56 14.35
C LEU A 212 26.80 -16.96 15.00
N GLY A 213 25.66 -17.56 15.35
CA GLY A 213 25.60 -18.92 15.88
C GLY A 213 26.08 -19.98 14.88
N LEU A 214 25.68 -19.89 13.61
CA LEU A 214 26.10 -20.81 12.56
C LEU A 214 27.58 -20.65 12.19
N ILE A 215 28.10 -19.42 12.20
CA ILE A 215 29.54 -19.18 11.97
C ILE A 215 30.38 -19.74 13.13
N ALA A 216 29.96 -19.53 14.38
CA ALA A 216 30.65 -20.08 15.55
C ALA A 216 30.62 -21.63 15.56
N LEU A 217 29.47 -22.24 15.25
CA LEU A 217 29.35 -23.69 15.09
C LEU A 217 30.18 -24.24 13.92
N GLY A 218 30.24 -23.52 12.79
CA GLY A 218 31.06 -23.86 11.64
C GLY A 218 32.56 -23.82 11.96
N ILE A 219 33.03 -22.78 12.66
CA ILE A 219 34.43 -22.65 13.09
C ILE A 219 34.78 -23.73 14.12
N ALA A 220 33.93 -23.98 15.11
CA ALA A 220 34.13 -25.03 16.10
C ALA A 220 34.16 -26.43 15.46
N GLY A 221 33.23 -26.71 14.54
CA GLY A 221 33.19 -27.94 13.76
C GLY A 221 34.43 -28.13 12.88
N PHE A 222 34.89 -27.07 12.20
CA PHE A 222 36.10 -27.11 11.37
C PHE A 222 37.37 -27.36 12.19
N LEU A 223 37.52 -26.71 13.35
CA LEU A 223 38.66 -26.92 14.24
C LEU A 223 38.66 -28.33 14.85
N TRP A 224 37.48 -28.85 15.22
CA TRP A 224 37.34 -30.24 15.69
C TRP A 224 37.65 -31.26 14.59
N PHE A 225 37.21 -31.02 13.35
CA PHE A 225 37.49 -31.88 12.21
C PHE A 225 38.97 -31.85 11.80
N ARG A 226 39.64 -30.69 11.89
CA ARG A 226 41.11 -30.61 11.71
C ARG A 226 41.87 -31.36 12.80
N ARG A 227 41.41 -31.32 14.05
CA ARG A 227 41.99 -32.13 15.15
C ARG A 227 41.82 -33.64 14.92
N ARG A 228 40.72 -34.08 14.30
CA ARG A 228 40.49 -35.50 13.96
C ARG A 228 41.23 -36.01 12.71
N ARG A 229 41.80 -35.11 11.89
CA ARG A 229 42.68 -35.49 10.76
C ARG A 229 44.15 -35.63 11.15
N ALA A 230 44.52 -35.32 12.38
CA ALA A 230 45.81 -35.70 12.94
C ALA A 230 45.63 -37.04 13.67
N VAL A 231 46.25 -38.08 13.11
CA VAL A 231 46.35 -39.46 13.61
C VAL A 231 45.15 -40.37 13.29
N SER A 232 45.21 -40.98 12.11
CA SER A 232 44.87 -42.41 11.98
C SER A 232 46.09 -43.11 11.38
N PRO A 233 46.74 -44.03 12.11
CA PRO A 233 47.76 -44.88 11.51
C PRO A 233 47.08 -45.79 10.48
N ALA A 234 47.78 -46.08 9.39
CA ALA A 234 47.31 -47.00 8.36
C ALA A 234 46.95 -48.35 9.00
N ASN A 235 45.67 -48.70 8.98
CA ASN A 235 45.19 -50.04 9.29
C ASN A 235 45.57 -50.96 8.12
N VAL A 236 46.81 -51.44 8.11
CA VAL A 236 47.20 -52.61 7.30
C VAL A 236 46.96 -53.81 8.18
N SER A 237 45.87 -54.54 7.92
CA SER A 237 45.59 -55.84 8.55
C SER A 237 46.84 -56.73 8.44
N ALA A 238 47.33 -57.23 9.58
CA ALA A 238 48.48 -58.11 9.59
C ALA A 238 48.15 -59.42 8.86
N GLN A 239 48.81 -59.66 7.74
CA GLN A 239 48.69 -60.90 6.97
C GLN A 239 49.67 -61.93 7.52
N PHE A 240 49.22 -63.19 7.60
CA PHE A 240 50.02 -64.34 8.02
C PHE A 240 50.37 -65.20 6.81
N CYS A 241 51.52 -65.88 6.84
CA CYS A 241 51.92 -66.82 5.82
C CYS A 241 50.96 -68.02 5.83
N ALA A 242 50.27 -68.27 4.72
CA ALA A 242 49.31 -69.38 4.61
C ALA A 242 49.94 -70.78 4.77
N ARG A 243 51.27 -70.89 4.63
CA ARG A 243 51.98 -72.17 4.74
C ARG A 243 52.41 -72.51 6.16
N CYS A 244 52.99 -71.56 6.89
CA CYS A 244 53.57 -71.82 8.22
C CYS A 244 52.99 -70.95 9.34
N GLY A 245 52.07 -70.04 9.03
CA GLY A 245 51.43 -69.17 10.02
C GLY A 245 52.30 -68.00 10.52
N TYR A 246 53.50 -67.80 9.98
CA TYR A 246 54.35 -66.66 10.36
C TYR A 246 53.68 -65.31 10.03
N ARG A 247 53.73 -64.35 10.96
CA ARG A 247 53.15 -63.01 10.77
C ARG A 247 54.13 -62.10 10.06
N PHE A 248 53.76 -61.61 8.87
CA PHE A 248 54.61 -60.69 8.11
C PHE A 248 54.75 -59.33 8.81
N ARG A 249 55.95 -58.75 8.74
CA ARG A 249 56.17 -57.32 8.99
C ARG A 249 55.82 -56.50 7.74
N ALA A 250 55.73 -55.18 7.90
CA ALA A 250 55.17 -54.30 6.86
C ALA A 250 56.00 -54.28 5.55
N ASP A 251 57.30 -54.55 5.64
CA ASP A 251 58.30 -54.45 4.56
C ASP A 251 58.73 -55.81 3.98
N GLU A 252 58.28 -56.93 4.55
CA GLU A 252 58.67 -58.27 4.13
C GLU A 252 57.83 -58.77 2.93
N GLN A 253 58.50 -59.11 1.82
CA GLN A 253 57.87 -59.67 0.61
C GLN A 253 57.92 -61.20 0.53
N PHE A 254 58.85 -61.85 1.24
CA PHE A 254 58.99 -63.31 1.32
C PHE A 254 59.12 -63.75 2.78
N CYS A 255 58.56 -64.91 3.13
CA CYS A 255 58.60 -65.41 4.50
C CYS A 255 60.01 -65.88 4.85
N PRO A 256 60.66 -65.36 5.91
CA PRO A 256 62.03 -65.74 6.26
C PRO A 256 62.14 -67.18 6.78
N GLN A 257 61.03 -67.76 7.25
CA GLN A 257 61.00 -69.11 7.81
C GLN A 257 60.87 -70.21 6.74
N CYS A 258 60.14 -69.94 5.65
CA CYS A 258 59.83 -70.98 4.66
C CYS A 258 59.99 -70.55 3.19
N GLY A 259 60.40 -69.31 2.94
CA GLY A 259 60.65 -68.76 1.61
C GLY A 259 59.41 -68.44 0.77
N GLN A 260 58.20 -68.71 1.26
CA GLN A 260 56.95 -68.44 0.52
C GLN A 260 56.78 -66.93 0.27
N ARG A 261 56.51 -66.53 -0.98
CA ARG A 261 56.18 -65.13 -1.30
C ARG A 261 54.86 -64.72 -0.65
N ARG A 262 54.81 -63.50 -0.11
CA ARG A 262 53.59 -62.91 0.42
C ARG A 262 52.57 -62.73 -0.70
N ALA A 263 51.40 -63.34 -0.53
CA ALA A 263 50.27 -63.07 -1.42
C ALA A 263 49.82 -61.62 -1.18
N MET A 264 49.74 -60.84 -2.25
CA MET A 264 49.21 -59.47 -2.18
C MET A 264 47.71 -59.50 -1.89
#